data_AF-A0A660SFW2-F1
#
_entry.id   AF-A0A660SFW2-F1
#
_cell.length_a   1.000
_cell.length_b   1.000
_cell.length_c   1.000
_cell.angle_alpha   90.00
_cell.angle_beta   90.00
_cell.angle_gamma   90.00
#
_symmetry.space_group_name_H-M   'P 1'
#
loop_
_entity.id
_entity.type
_entity.pdbx_description
1 polymer ?
#
loop_
_entity_poly.entity_id
_entity_poly.type
_entity_poly.pdbx_seq_one_letter_code
_entity_poly.pdbx_strand_id
1 'polypeptide(L)'
;MQGLSQSFRGHRKISSENLEDFCQDSLMRILEKIDSYNGQARFTTWAMKVSVNLVLSEIRKKSWENVSLESLDGSEPFLDTNRGGGIFYSTEKNVLRKNMAEICNRLIETSLTDRQKFALVYHMKYGMPLDEIARRTGTSRNSVYKLLHDARKKLKREMESLDISPKDIAELDRDSL
;
A
#
# COMPACT_ATOMS: atom_id res chain seq x y z
N MET A 1 -11.27 -20.15 -7.34
CA MET A 1 -10.04 -19.66 -8.04
C MET A 1 -10.32 -18.45 -8.96
N GLN A 2 -11.07 -17.43 -8.52
CA GLN A 2 -11.37 -16.23 -9.33
C GLN A 2 -10.78 -14.92 -8.75
N GLY A 3 -10.12 -14.97 -7.58
CA GLY A 3 -9.58 -13.77 -6.92
C GLY A 3 -8.20 -13.31 -7.39
N LEU A 4 -7.38 -14.22 -7.96
CA LEU A 4 -6.01 -13.87 -8.38
C LEU A 4 -5.96 -13.25 -9.79
N SER A 5 -6.94 -13.50 -10.65
CA SER A 5 -6.95 -12.97 -12.03
C SER A 5 -7.33 -11.48 -12.12
N GLN A 6 -7.98 -10.92 -11.09
CA GLN A 6 -8.33 -9.49 -11.03
C GLN A 6 -7.14 -8.59 -10.68
N SER A 7 -6.13 -9.08 -9.96
CA SER A 7 -4.96 -8.27 -9.56
C SER A 7 -3.90 -8.08 -10.67
N PHE A 8 -4.04 -8.72 -11.82
CA PHE A 8 -3.03 -8.67 -12.90
C PHE A 8 -3.48 -7.95 -14.18
N ARG A 9 -4.72 -7.43 -14.25
CA ARG A 9 -5.28 -6.76 -15.45
C ARG A 9 -4.65 -5.41 -15.83
N GLY A 10 -3.64 -4.95 -15.11
CA GLY A 10 -2.91 -3.71 -15.40
C GLY A 10 -1.52 -3.89 -16.05
N HIS A 11 -1.09 -5.11 -16.39
CA HIS A 11 0.20 -5.31 -17.06
C HIS A 11 0.14 -4.86 -18.52
N ARG A 12 0.11 -3.55 -18.73
CA ARG A 12 0.42 -2.92 -20.00
C ARG A 12 1.88 -3.27 -20.28
N LYS A 13 2.05 -4.27 -21.16
CA LYS A 13 3.30 -4.69 -21.77
C LYS A 13 4.14 -3.44 -22.07
N ILE A 14 5.37 -3.37 -21.56
CA ILE A 14 6.32 -2.32 -21.91
C ILE A 14 6.41 -2.33 -23.44
N SER A 15 5.91 -1.28 -24.11
CA SER A 15 6.08 -1.11 -25.56
C SER A 15 7.54 -0.71 -25.85
N SER A 16 8.01 -0.97 -27.06
CA SER A 16 9.36 -0.54 -27.49
C SER A 16 9.57 0.97 -27.32
N GLU A 17 8.52 1.76 -27.56
CA GLU A 17 8.51 3.22 -27.37
C GLU A 17 8.75 3.61 -25.89
N ASN A 18 8.15 2.89 -24.93
CA ASN A 18 8.39 3.17 -23.50
C ASN A 18 9.83 2.78 -23.07
N LEU A 19 10.51 1.89 -23.79
CA LEU A 19 11.83 1.40 -23.37
C LEU A 19 12.92 2.46 -23.56
N GLU A 20 12.88 3.21 -24.66
CA GLU A 20 13.83 4.29 -24.93
C GLU A 20 13.70 5.41 -23.89
N ASP A 21 12.47 5.84 -23.60
CA ASP A 21 12.17 6.82 -22.55
C ASP A 21 12.70 6.35 -21.18
N PHE A 22 12.44 5.09 -20.82
CA PHE A 22 12.96 4.54 -19.56
C PHE A 22 14.49 4.50 -19.50
N CYS A 23 15.17 4.25 -20.63
CA CYS A 23 16.62 4.32 -20.70
C CYS A 23 17.13 5.75 -20.48
N GLN A 24 16.51 6.74 -21.14
CA GLN A 24 16.87 8.15 -20.98
C GLN A 24 16.64 8.63 -19.55
N ASP A 25 15.45 8.37 -18.99
CA ASP A 25 15.12 8.74 -17.61
C ASP A 25 16.04 8.04 -16.61
N SER A 26 16.38 6.76 -16.86
CA SER A 26 17.33 6.03 -16.02
C SER A 26 18.71 6.67 -16.05
N LEU A 27 19.21 7.07 -17.22
CA LEU A 27 20.50 7.74 -17.34
C LEU A 27 20.51 9.09 -16.61
N MET A 28 19.49 9.91 -16.81
CA MET A 28 19.35 11.18 -16.07
C MET A 28 19.35 10.93 -14.57
N ARG A 29 18.57 9.94 -14.10
CA ARG A 29 18.47 9.59 -12.68
C ARG A 29 19.77 9.06 -12.09
N ILE A 30 20.55 8.33 -12.87
CA ILE A 30 21.89 7.86 -12.49
C ILE A 30 22.82 9.05 -12.33
N LEU A 31 22.83 9.99 -13.29
CA LEU A 31 23.66 11.19 -13.23
C LEU A 31 23.30 12.07 -12.03
N GLU A 32 22.01 12.30 -11.76
CA GLU A 32 21.54 13.03 -10.57
C GLU A 32 22.00 12.40 -9.25
N LYS A 33 22.20 11.08 -9.23
CA LYS A 33 22.51 10.33 -8.03
C LYS A 33 23.98 9.89 -7.96
N ILE A 34 24.82 10.29 -8.90
CA ILE A 34 26.19 9.78 -9.01
C ILE A 34 26.99 10.00 -7.72
N ASP A 35 26.77 11.13 -7.04
CA ASP A 35 27.42 11.47 -5.77
C ASP A 35 27.02 10.55 -4.61
N SER A 36 25.91 9.81 -4.74
CA SER A 36 25.47 8.82 -3.76
C SER A 36 26.13 7.44 -3.96
N TYR A 37 26.92 7.25 -5.02
CA TYR A 37 27.67 6.03 -5.24
C TYR A 37 28.89 5.96 -4.32
N ASN A 38 28.87 5.00 -3.39
CA ASN A 38 29.88 4.88 -2.33
C ASN A 38 30.92 3.77 -2.59
N GLY A 39 30.96 3.18 -3.79
CA GLY A 39 31.93 2.14 -4.14
C GLY A 39 31.73 0.76 -3.50
N GLN A 40 30.70 0.55 -2.67
CA GLN A 40 30.49 -0.74 -1.97
C GLN A 40 30.06 -1.89 -2.90
N ALA A 41 29.57 -1.58 -4.09
CA ALA A 41 29.22 -2.53 -5.14
C ALA A 41 29.79 -2.05 -6.47
N ARG A 42 29.83 -2.92 -7.49
CA ARG A 42 30.17 -2.50 -8.86
C ARG A 42 29.23 -1.39 -9.30
N PHE A 43 29.77 -0.38 -9.99
CA PHE A 43 28.98 0.75 -10.51
C PHE A 43 27.76 0.29 -11.31
N THR A 44 27.93 -0.73 -12.17
CA THR A 44 26.83 -1.30 -12.97
C THR A 44 25.71 -1.89 -12.12
N THR A 45 26.04 -2.54 -11.01
CA THR A 45 25.04 -3.08 -10.07
C THR A 45 24.26 -1.96 -9.38
N TRP A 46 24.94 -0.90 -8.94
CA TRP A 46 24.29 0.27 -8.35
C TRP A 46 23.41 1.00 -9.36
N ALA A 47 23.92 1.25 -10.57
CA ALA A 47 23.19 1.88 -11.66
C ALA A 47 21.94 1.08 -12.03
N MET A 48 22.08 -0.25 -12.18
CA MET A 48 20.94 -1.14 -12.46
C MET A 48 19.89 -1.08 -11.35
N LYS A 49 20.28 -1.00 -10.08
CA LYS A 49 19.35 -0.80 -8.96
C LYS A 49 18.61 0.54 -9.06
N VAL A 50 19.29 1.62 -9.47
CA VAL A 50 18.65 2.93 -9.69
C VAL A 50 17.61 2.84 -10.82
N SER A 51 17.99 2.28 -11.98
CA SER A 51 17.11 2.11 -13.14
C SER A 51 15.90 1.25 -12.82
N VAL A 52 16.10 0.08 -12.20
CA VAL A 52 15.00 -0.84 -11.85
C VAL A 52 14.02 -0.16 -10.90
N ASN A 53 14.50 0.57 -9.90
CA ASN A 53 13.62 1.28 -8.97
C ASN A 53 12.80 2.38 -9.66
N LEU A 54 13.41 3.09 -10.61
CA LEU A 54 12.73 4.10 -11.41
C LEU A 54 11.61 3.47 -12.25
N VAL A 55 11.95 2.45 -13.05
CA VAL A 55 10.99 1.75 -13.92
C VAL A 55 9.86 1.13 -13.11
N LEU A 56 10.16 0.46 -11.99
CA LEU A 56 9.12 -0.10 -11.11
C LEU A 56 8.22 0.97 -10.50
N SER A 57 8.78 2.14 -10.13
CA SER A 57 8.01 3.27 -9.63
C SER A 57 7.05 3.79 -10.68
N GLU A 58 7.52 3.98 -11.92
CA GLU A 58 6.71 4.50 -13.02
C GLU A 58 5.64 3.51 -13.49
N ILE A 59 5.96 2.22 -13.57
CA ILE A 59 4.96 1.18 -13.86
C ILE A 59 3.84 1.20 -12.81
N ARG A 60 4.18 1.30 -11.52
CA ARG A 60 3.18 1.41 -10.45
C ARG A 60 2.35 2.68 -10.59
N LYS A 61 2.95 3.84 -10.86
CA LYS A 61 2.16 5.07 -11.06
C LYS A 61 1.20 4.94 -12.24
N LYS A 62 1.68 4.48 -13.40
CA LYS A 62 0.86 4.26 -14.60
C LYS A 62 -0.28 3.27 -14.37
N SER A 63 -0.08 2.25 -13.54
CA SER A 63 -1.17 1.30 -13.21
C SER A 63 -2.31 1.96 -12.43
N TRP A 64 -2.08 3.08 -11.75
CA TRP A 64 -3.10 3.83 -11.03
C TRP A 64 -3.64 5.03 -11.79
N GLU A 65 -2.97 5.51 -12.84
CA GLU A 65 -3.33 6.75 -13.53
C GLU A 65 -4.77 6.78 -14.04
N ASN A 66 -5.26 5.65 -14.56
CA ASN A 66 -6.61 5.50 -15.14
C ASN A 66 -7.59 4.74 -14.26
N VAL A 67 -7.22 4.42 -13.01
CA VAL A 67 -8.11 3.69 -12.09
C VAL A 67 -9.07 4.69 -11.44
N SER A 68 -10.36 4.60 -11.77
CA SER A 68 -11.39 5.43 -11.13
C SER A 68 -11.48 5.10 -9.64
N LEU A 69 -11.64 6.13 -8.79
CA LEU A 69 -11.92 5.91 -7.36
C LEU A 69 -13.22 5.15 -7.15
N GLU A 70 -14.20 5.31 -8.04
CA GLU A 70 -15.49 4.62 -7.98
C GLU A 70 -15.39 3.13 -8.30
N SER A 71 -14.35 2.72 -9.06
CA SER A 71 -14.05 1.31 -9.30
C SER A 71 -13.40 0.60 -8.10
N LEU A 72 -12.97 1.38 -7.11
CA LEU A 72 -12.39 0.91 -5.87
C LEU A 72 -13.43 1.18 -4.79
N ASP A 73 -14.18 0.15 -4.39
CA ASP A 73 -15.23 0.29 -3.41
C ASP A 73 -14.66 0.66 -2.03
N GLY A 74 -14.49 1.96 -1.80
CA GLY A 74 -14.01 2.53 -0.54
C GLY A 74 -15.02 2.41 0.61
N SER A 75 -16.23 1.90 0.34
CA SER A 75 -17.22 1.56 1.36
C SER A 75 -17.01 0.17 1.95
N GLU A 76 -16.23 -0.69 1.27
CA GLU A 76 -15.86 -1.97 1.85
C GLU A 76 -15.01 -1.77 3.12
N PRO A 77 -15.25 -2.59 4.16
CA PRO A 77 -14.44 -2.58 5.36
C PRO A 77 -12.94 -2.71 5.06
N PHE A 78 -12.10 -2.06 5.87
CA PHE A 78 -10.65 -2.11 5.74
C PHE A 78 -10.12 -3.52 6.01
N LEU A 79 -10.62 -4.17 7.05
CA LEU A 79 -10.39 -5.58 7.34
C LEU A 79 -11.61 -6.42 6.96
N ASP A 80 -11.39 -7.46 6.17
CA ASP A 80 -12.44 -8.38 5.73
C ASP A 80 -12.84 -9.33 6.88
N THR A 81 -14.08 -9.21 7.35
CA THR A 81 -14.63 -10.05 8.42
C THR A 81 -14.97 -11.47 7.95
N ASN A 82 -15.01 -11.74 6.64
CA ASN A 82 -15.40 -13.03 6.07
C ASN A 82 -14.22 -13.84 5.50
N ARG A 83 -12.99 -13.30 5.50
CA ARG A 83 -11.78 -14.00 5.05
C ARG A 83 -11.20 -15.06 6.01
N GLY A 84 -11.94 -15.46 7.04
CA GLY A 84 -11.62 -16.61 7.87
C GLY A 84 -12.29 -17.88 7.33
N GLY A 85 -11.61 -18.64 6.48
CA GLY A 85 -12.24 -19.73 5.74
C GLY A 85 -11.33 -20.91 5.38
N GLY A 86 -10.48 -21.35 6.31
CA GLY A 86 -10.01 -22.73 6.30
C GLY A 86 -10.96 -23.58 7.13
N ILE A 87 -11.37 -24.76 6.63
CA ILE A 87 -12.21 -25.77 7.32
C ILE A 87 -11.63 -26.19 8.70
N PHE A 88 -10.40 -25.77 9.01
CA PHE A 88 -9.58 -26.19 10.15
C PHE A 88 -9.51 -25.18 11.32
N TYR A 89 -10.15 -24.02 11.26
CA TYR A 89 -10.15 -23.08 12.39
C TYR A 89 -11.27 -23.39 13.38
N SER A 90 -10.94 -23.41 14.69
CA SER A 90 -11.96 -23.54 15.74
C SER A 90 -12.95 -22.37 15.67
N THR A 91 -14.24 -22.66 15.86
CA THR A 91 -15.34 -21.67 15.81
C THR A 91 -15.05 -20.44 16.67
N GLU A 92 -14.45 -20.64 17.85
CA GLU A 92 -14.08 -19.58 18.80
C GLU A 92 -13.03 -18.60 18.24
N LYS A 93 -11.99 -19.10 17.56
CA LYS A 93 -10.95 -18.25 16.94
C LYS A 93 -11.51 -17.42 15.78
N ASN A 94 -12.44 -17.99 15.00
CA ASN A 94 -13.11 -17.25 13.93
C ASN A 94 -13.99 -16.13 14.48
N VAL A 95 -14.69 -16.36 15.60
CA VAL A 95 -15.49 -15.33 16.28
C VAL A 95 -14.59 -14.20 16.80
N LEU A 96 -13.47 -14.53 17.45
CA LEU A 96 -12.53 -13.54 17.95
C LEU A 96 -11.94 -12.67 16.82
N ARG A 97 -11.56 -13.29 15.69
CA ARG A 97 -11.11 -12.58 14.48
C ARG A 97 -12.15 -11.60 13.94
N LYS A 98 -13.40 -12.05 13.82
CA LYS A 98 -14.50 -11.21 13.34
C LYS A 98 -14.71 -10.00 14.25
N ASN A 99 -14.79 -10.24 15.56
CA ASN A 99 -14.95 -9.17 16.54
C ASN A 99 -13.79 -8.16 16.48
N MET A 100 -12.55 -8.64 16.37
CA MET A 100 -11.38 -7.76 16.25
C MET A 100 -11.40 -6.95 14.96
N ALA A 101 -11.72 -7.58 13.82
CA ALA A 101 -11.84 -6.89 12.54
C ALA A 101 -12.93 -5.81 12.58
N GLU A 102 -14.08 -6.08 13.20
CA GLU A 102 -15.15 -5.11 13.40
C GLU A 102 -14.71 -3.91 14.28
N ILE A 103 -13.98 -4.16 15.37
CA ILE A 103 -13.44 -3.10 16.22
C ILE A 103 -12.48 -2.22 15.42
N CYS A 104 -11.53 -2.83 14.71
CA CYS A 104 -10.56 -2.10 13.88
C CYS A 104 -11.26 -1.26 12.80
N ASN A 105 -12.24 -1.83 12.09
CA ASN A 105 -13.02 -1.11 11.09
C ASN A 105 -13.77 0.07 11.71
N ARG A 106 -14.38 -0.12 12.88
CA ARG A 106 -15.06 0.96 13.60
C ARG A 106 -14.09 2.07 14.01
N LEU A 107 -12.91 1.73 14.52
CA LEU A 107 -11.89 2.71 14.89
C LEU A 107 -11.43 3.54 13.69
N ILE A 108 -11.21 2.89 12.53
CA ILE A 108 -10.87 3.58 11.30
C ILE A 108 -11.99 4.54 10.89
N GLU A 109 -13.24 4.12 11.03
CA GLU A 109 -14.41 4.91 10.64
C GLU A 109 -14.64 6.13 11.54
N THR A 110 -14.50 5.97 12.86
CA THR A 110 -14.82 7.01 13.85
C THR A 110 -13.64 7.90 14.21
N SER A 111 -12.42 7.38 14.16
CA SER A 111 -11.24 8.07 14.69
C SER A 111 -10.49 8.85 13.62
N LEU A 112 -10.58 8.48 12.35
CA LEU A 112 -9.82 9.15 11.29
C LEU A 112 -10.66 10.17 10.53
N THR A 113 -10.01 11.26 10.12
CA THR A 113 -10.60 12.20 9.15
C THR A 113 -10.74 11.52 7.78
N ASP A 114 -11.64 12.01 6.92
CA ASP A 114 -11.84 11.45 5.57
C ASP A 114 -10.54 11.41 4.76
N ARG A 115 -9.70 12.44 4.88
CA ARG A 115 -8.38 12.47 4.23
C ARG A 115 -7.43 11.38 4.76
N GLN A 116 -7.41 11.16 6.07
CA GLN A 116 -6.60 10.10 6.68
C GLN A 116 -7.11 8.72 6.29
N LYS A 117 -8.43 8.51 6.32
CA LYS A 117 -9.11 7.28 5.91
C LYS A 117 -8.81 6.97 4.45
N PHE A 118 -9.01 7.95 3.56
CA PHE A 118 -8.65 7.84 2.15
C PHE A 118 -7.19 7.43 1.97
N ALA A 119 -6.24 8.19 2.54
CA ALA A 119 -4.83 7.86 2.37
C ALA A 119 -4.49 6.47 2.91
N LEU A 120 -5.02 6.09 4.07
CA LEU A 120 -4.76 4.80 4.71
C LEU A 120 -5.33 3.63 3.90
N VAL A 121 -6.62 3.69 3.55
CA VAL A 121 -7.33 2.65 2.80
C VAL A 121 -6.69 2.48 1.41
N TYR A 122 -6.56 3.57 0.65
CA TYR A 122 -6.01 3.48 -0.70
C TYR A 122 -4.54 3.07 -0.72
N HIS A 123 -3.74 3.49 0.25
CA HIS A 123 -2.34 3.04 0.33
C HIS A 123 -2.21 1.59 0.79
N MET A 124 -2.85 1.21 1.89
CA MET A 124 -2.62 -0.07 2.56
C MET A 124 -3.46 -1.21 1.99
N LYS A 125 -4.75 -0.97 1.70
CA LYS A 125 -5.66 -1.98 1.15
C LYS A 125 -5.43 -2.14 -0.35
N TYR A 126 -5.40 -1.03 -1.07
CA TYR A 126 -5.34 -1.05 -2.53
C TYR A 126 -3.91 -0.98 -3.09
N GLY A 127 -2.91 -0.55 -2.31
CA GLY A 127 -1.52 -0.48 -2.79
C GLY A 127 -1.21 0.76 -3.62
N MET A 128 -2.03 1.81 -3.51
CA MET A 128 -1.82 3.07 -4.23
C MET A 128 -0.52 3.75 -3.77
N PRO A 129 0.37 4.18 -4.69
CA PRO A 129 1.58 4.91 -4.36
C PRO A 129 1.29 6.24 -3.66
N LEU A 130 2.15 6.65 -2.73
CA LEU A 130 1.99 7.92 -2.01
C LEU A 130 1.98 9.14 -2.93
N ASP A 131 2.74 9.10 -4.04
CA ASP A 131 2.75 10.17 -5.05
C ASP A 131 1.39 10.30 -5.72
N GLU A 132 0.72 9.17 -5.97
CA GLU A 132 -0.59 9.16 -6.61
C GLU A 132 -1.68 9.66 -5.64
N ILE A 133 -1.60 9.29 -4.37
CA ILE A 133 -2.46 9.85 -3.32
C ILE A 133 -2.25 11.37 -3.21
N ALA A 134 -1.00 11.82 -3.24
CA ALA A 134 -0.66 13.24 -3.20
C ALA A 134 -1.27 13.98 -4.40
N ARG A 135 -1.12 13.43 -5.61
CA ARG A 135 -1.73 13.95 -6.85
C ARG A 135 -3.25 14.07 -6.74
N ARG A 136 -3.94 12.99 -6.33
CA ARG A 136 -5.42 12.96 -6.22
C ARG A 136 -5.97 13.86 -5.13
N THR A 137 -5.20 14.09 -4.07
CA THR A 137 -5.61 14.95 -2.95
C THR A 137 -5.17 16.40 -3.10
N GLY A 138 -4.39 16.74 -4.14
CA GLY A 138 -3.83 18.08 -4.33
C GLY A 138 -2.80 18.46 -3.27
N THR A 139 -2.04 17.50 -2.75
CA THR A 139 -1.04 17.71 -1.69
C THR A 139 0.36 17.24 -2.09
N SER A 140 1.34 17.35 -1.20
CA SER A 140 2.71 16.84 -1.44
C SER A 140 2.88 15.42 -0.88
N ARG A 141 3.83 14.66 -1.43
CA ARG A 141 4.21 13.33 -0.90
C ARG A 141 4.55 13.39 0.60
N ASN A 142 5.25 14.44 1.04
CA ASN A 142 5.61 14.63 2.44
C ASN A 142 4.37 14.89 3.32
N SER A 143 3.38 15.60 2.79
CA SER A 143 2.09 15.81 3.46
C SER A 143 1.34 14.49 3.63
N VAL A 144 1.27 13.65 2.60
CA VAL A 144 0.64 12.32 2.68
C VAL A 144 1.40 11.41 3.66
N TYR A 145 2.73 11.47 3.67
CA TYR A 145 3.53 10.71 4.63
C TYR A 145 3.21 11.10 6.08
N LYS A 146 3.18 12.40 6.38
CA LYS A 146 2.79 12.91 7.70
C LYS A 146 1.37 12.50 8.05
N LEU A 147 0.44 12.64 7.11
CA LEU A 147 -0.96 12.26 7.27
C LEU A 147 -1.13 10.78 7.67
N LEU A 148 -0.40 9.88 7.00
CA LEU A 148 -0.39 8.44 7.32
C LEU A 148 0.31 8.13 8.64
N HIS A 149 1.37 8.87 8.98
CA HIS A 149 2.01 8.75 10.29
C HIS A 149 1.04 9.12 11.41
N ASP A 150 0.37 10.26 11.29
CA ASP A 150 -0.58 10.76 12.28
C ASP A 150 -1.80 9.84 12.39
N ALA A 151 -2.31 9.33 11.27
CA ALA A 151 -3.40 8.34 11.26
C ALA A 151 -3.03 7.07 12.04
N ARG A 152 -1.85 6.49 11.76
CA ARG A 152 -1.37 5.30 12.48
C ARG A 152 -1.16 5.56 13.96
N LYS A 153 -0.61 6.72 14.32
CA LYS A 153 -0.41 7.12 15.71
C LYS A 153 -1.73 7.28 16.46
N LYS A 154 -2.76 7.83 15.79
CA LYS A 154 -4.10 7.96 16.36
C LYS A 154 -4.73 6.58 16.58
N LEU A 155 -4.77 5.72 15.56
CA LEU A 155 -5.30 4.36 15.68
C LEU A 155 -4.59 3.56 16.79
N LYS A 156 -3.27 3.67 16.89
CA LYS A 156 -2.51 3.00 17.95
C LYS A 156 -2.96 3.44 19.35
N ARG A 157 -3.16 4.74 19.57
CA ARG A 157 -3.63 5.27 20.86
C ARG A 157 -5.03 4.77 21.21
N GLU A 158 -5.93 4.75 20.24
CA GLU A 158 -7.30 4.25 20.44
C GLU A 158 -7.30 2.75 20.76
N MET A 159 -6.47 1.96 20.07
CA MET A 159 -6.30 0.53 20.35
C MET A 159 -5.74 0.29 21.76
N GLU A 160 -4.71 1.06 22.17
CA GLU A 160 -4.14 1.00 23.53
C GLU A 160 -5.18 1.35 24.61
N SER A 161 -6.09 2.27 24.33
CA SER A 161 -7.18 2.63 25.26
C SER A 161 -8.24 1.53 25.44
N LEU A 162 -8.33 0.62 24.47
CA LEU A 162 -9.24 -0.53 24.48
C LEU A 162 -8.55 -1.81 24.99
N ASP A 163 -7.31 -1.70 25.51
CA ASP A 163 -6.46 -2.82 25.94
C ASP A 163 -6.20 -3.84 24.82
N ILE A 164 -6.22 -3.38 23.56
CA ILE A 164 -5.93 -4.21 22.39
C ILE A 164 -4.44 -4.07 22.08
N SER A 165 -3.68 -5.13 22.28
CA SER A 165 -2.25 -5.13 21.97
C SER A 165 -2.02 -5.29 20.47
N PRO A 166 -1.00 -4.62 19.89
CA PRO A 166 -0.56 -4.88 18.52
C PRO A 166 -0.18 -6.36 18.27
N LYS A 167 0.20 -7.09 19.31
CA LYS A 167 0.48 -8.54 19.23
C LYS A 167 -0.79 -9.34 18.98
N ASP A 168 -1.90 -8.98 19.62
CA ASP A 168 -3.19 -9.66 19.46
C ASP A 168 -3.68 -9.53 18.00
N ILE A 169 -3.47 -8.36 17.39
CA ILE A 169 -3.80 -8.12 15.99
C ILE A 169 -2.86 -8.91 15.05
N ALA A 170 -1.56 -8.95 15.35
CA ALA A 170 -0.56 -9.63 14.52
C ALA A 170 -0.67 -11.18 14.60
N GLU A 171 -1.15 -11.73 15.70
CA GLU A 171 -1.46 -13.16 15.84
C GLU A 171 -2.67 -13.56 14.99
N LEU A 172 -3.65 -12.67 14.82
CA LEU A 172 -4.83 -12.93 13.99
C LEU A 172 -4.50 -12.92 12.47
N ASP A 173 -3.53 -12.12 12.04
CA ASP A 173 -3.10 -12.04 10.63
C ASP A 173 -2.13 -13.19 10.25
N ARG A 174 -1.28 -13.64 11.19
CA ARG A 174 -0.30 -14.70 10.93
C ARG A 174 -0.89 -16.07 10.61
N ASP A 175 -2.00 -16.46 11.24
CA ASP A 175 -2.71 -17.68 10.85
C ASP A 175 -3.76 -17.41 9.76
N SER A 176 -3.48 -16.50 8.82
CA SER A 176 -4.27 -16.31 7.59
C SER A 176 -3.49 -16.73 6.33
N LEU A 177 -2.28 -17.27 6.50
CA LEU A 177 -1.43 -17.88 5.47
C LEU A 177 -1.43 -19.41 5.56
#